data_AF-A0A1F9N8L0-F1
#
_entry.id   AF-A0A1F9N8L0-F1
#
_cell.length_a   1.000
_cell.length_b   1.000
_cell.length_c   1.000
_cell.angle_alpha   90.00
_cell.angle_beta   90.00
_cell.angle_gamma   90.00
#
_symmetry.space_group_name_H-M   'P 1'
#
loop_
_entity.id
_entity.type
_entity.pdbx_description
1 polymer ?
#
loop_
_entity_poly.entity_id
_entity_poly.type
_entity_poly.pdbx_seq_one_letter_code
_entity_poly.pdbx_strand_id
1 'polypeptide(L)' 'MENIGLQQTIAVGDGSNDLPMISVAGLGIAFHAKPIVRKKAQQSISRVGLDGLLYLMGMSEREIGQQ' A
#
# COMPACT_ATOMS: atom_id res chain seq x y z
N MET A 1 -7.58 7.06 22.08
CA MET A 1 -7.25 6.44 20.79
C MET A 1 -8.19 7.02 19.77
N GLU A 2 -7.67 7.46 18.62
CA GLU A 2 -8.54 7.85 17.52
C GLU A 2 -9.26 6.61 16.98
N ASN A 3 -10.53 6.77 16.61
CA ASN A 3 -11.32 5.69 16.01
C ASN A 3 -11.11 5.71 14.50
N ILE A 4 -10.03 5.05 14.04
CA ILE A 4 -9.72 4.90 12.62
C ILE A 4 -10.46 3.66 12.09
N GLY A 5 -11.46 3.87 11.24
CA GLY A 5 -12.16 2.76 10.58
C GLY A 5 -11.25 2.04 9.57
N LEU A 6 -11.50 0.76 9.29
CA LEU A 6 -10.70 0.00 8.32
C LEU A 6 -10.65 0.67 6.94
N GLN A 7 -11.73 1.34 6.52
CA GLN A 7 -11.80 2.06 5.25
C GLN A 7 -10.80 3.22 5.15
N GLN A 8 -10.29 3.71 6.29
CA GLN A 8 -9.30 4.79 6.38
C GLN A 8 -7.86 4.26 6.48
N THR A 9 -7.67 2.94 6.37
CA THR A 9 -6.34 2.30 6.51
C THR A 9 -5.76 1.90 5.16
N ILE A 10 -4.44 2.05 5.05
CA ILE A 10 -3.63 1.52 3.95
C ILE A 10 -2.68 0.48 4.54
N ALA A 11 -2.64 -0.71 3.93
CA ALA A 11 -1.68 -1.75 4.28
C ALA A 11 -0.81 -2.09 3.07
N VAL A 12 0.49 -2.20 3.29
CA VAL A 12 1.49 -2.46 2.25
C VAL A 12 2.34 -3.66 2.68
N GLY A 13 2.53 -4.62 1.79
CA GLY A 13 3.36 -5.80 2.06
C GLY A 13 3.90 -6.44 0.78
N ASP A 14 4.97 -7.22 0.89
CA ASP A 14 5.66 -7.88 -0.22
C ASP A 14 5.52 -9.42 -0.18
N GLY A 15 5.16 -9.95 1.00
CA GLY A 15 5.15 -11.36 1.32
C GLY A 15 3.76 -11.98 1.46
N SER A 16 3.72 -13.31 1.49
CA SER A 16 2.49 -14.05 1.80
C SER A 16 2.02 -13.86 3.24
N ASN A 17 2.93 -13.49 4.14
CA ASN A 17 2.63 -13.24 5.56
C ASN A 17 1.79 -11.98 5.75
N ASP A 18 1.85 -11.05 4.80
CA ASP A 18 1.10 -9.80 4.84
C ASP A 18 -0.31 -9.94 4.25
N LEU A 19 -0.61 -11.08 3.61
CA LEU A 19 -1.92 -11.32 2.97
C LEU A 19 -3.09 -11.08 3.93
N PRO A 20 -3.09 -11.56 5.19
CA PRO A 20 -4.16 -11.26 6.12
C PRO A 20 -4.31 -9.76 6.40
N MET A 21 -3.19 -9.03 6.50
CA MET A 21 -3.19 -7.60 6.76
C MET A 21 -3.71 -6.80 5.56
N ILE A 22 -3.16 -7.05 4.36
CA ILE A 22 -3.56 -6.31 3.16
C ILE A 22 -5.00 -6.65 2.71
N SER A 23 -5.52 -7.82 3.07
CA SER A 23 -6.90 -8.21 2.71
C SER A 23 -7.96 -7.51 3.57
N VAL A 24 -7.59 -7.00 4.75
CA VAL A 24 -8.51 -6.37 5.71
C VAL A 24 -8.48 -4.85 5.65
N ALA A 25 -7.38 -4.26 5.17
CA ALA A 25 -7.26 -2.82 5.02
C ALA A 25 -8.25 -2.24 4.00
N GLY A 26 -8.58 -0.96 4.16
CA GLY A 26 -9.39 -0.20 3.20
C GLY A 26 -8.72 -0.15 1.82
N LEU A 27 -7.40 -0.04 1.80
CA LEU A 27 -6.56 -0.19 0.61
C LEU A 27 -5.37 -1.11 0.90
N GLY A 28 -5.38 -2.32 0.33
CA GLY A 28 -4.28 -3.28 0.41
C GLY A 28 -3.38 -3.27 -0.83
N ILE A 29 -2.08 -3.10 -0.63
CA ILE A 29 -1.08 -2.97 -1.71
C ILE A 29 -0.01 -4.04 -1.57
N ALA A 30 0.11 -4.88 -2.60
CA ALA A 30 1.27 -5.76 -2.80
C ALA A 30 2.43 -4.97 -3.42
N PHE A 31 3.46 -4.66 -2.65
CA PHE A 31 4.62 -3.89 -3.08
C PHE A 31 5.79 -4.80 -3.41
N HIS A 32 6.30 -4.75 -4.65
CA HIS A 32 7.39 -5.59 -5.15
C HIS A 32 7.21 -7.09 -4.84
N ALA A 33 5.95 -7.51 -4.74
CA ALA A 33 5.58 -8.78 -4.16
C ALA A 33 5.73 -9.94 -5.15
N LYS A 34 5.91 -11.15 -4.60
CA LYS A 34 5.94 -12.38 -5.40
C LYS A 34 4.61 -12.56 -6.17
N PRO A 35 4.61 -13.26 -7.33
CA PRO A 35 3.40 -13.44 -8.13
C PRO A 35 2.18 -13.96 -7.37
N ILE A 36 2.38 -14.84 -6.38
CA ILE A 36 1.30 -15.40 -5.56
C ILE A 36 0.65 -14.36 -4.64
N VAL A 37 1.42 -13.38 -4.19
CA VAL A 37 0.93 -12.29 -3.33
C VAL A 37 0.18 -11.27 -4.18
N ARG A 38 0.73 -10.90 -5.35
CA ARG A 38 0.08 -9.97 -6.29
C ARG A 38 -1.30 -10.45 -6.75
N LYS A 39 -1.47 -11.74 -6.99
CA LYS A 39 -2.77 -12.32 -7.39
C LYS A 39 -3.85 -12.24 -6.31
N LYS A 40 -3.46 -12.03 -5.05
CA LYS A 40 -4.35 -12.00 -3.89
C LYS A 40 -4.55 -10.61 -3.30
N ALA A 41 -3.74 -9.63 -3.69
CA ALA A 41 -3.87 -8.25 -3.25
C ALA A 41 -4.87 -7.47 -4.13
N GLN A 42 -5.51 -6.46 -3.56
CA GLN A 42 -6.42 -5.57 -4.31
C GLN A 42 -5.65 -4.76 -5.36
N GLN A 43 -4.47 -4.25 -4.97
CA GLN A 43 -3.58 -3.49 -5.84
C GLN A 43 -2.16 -4.02 -5.75
N SER A 44 -1.36 -3.80 -6.79
CA SER A 44 0.07 -4.14 -6.75
C SER A 44 0.93 -3.09 -7.42
N ILE A 45 2.07 -2.79 -6.80
CA ILE A 45 3.09 -1.88 -7.32
C ILE A 45 4.35 -2.71 -7.54
N SER A 46 4.95 -2.63 -8.73
CA SER A 46 6.10 -3.47 -9.10
C SER A 46 7.20 -2.73 -9.87
N ARG A 47 7.07 -1.42 -10.08
CA ARG A 47 7.93 -0.65 -10.98
C ARG A 47 8.43 0.69 -10.41
N VAL A 48 7.96 1.08 -9.24
CA VAL A 48 8.34 2.34 -8.57
C VAL A 48 8.73 2.04 -7.13
N GLY A 49 9.49 2.95 -6.52
CA GLY A 49 9.84 2.86 -5.11
C GLY A 49 8.64 3.04 -4.18
N LEU A 50 8.89 2.92 -2.87
CA LEU A 50 7.85 3.04 -1.85
C LEU A 50 7.27 4.47 -1.78
N ASP A 51 8.04 5.47 -2.19
CA ASP A 51 7.63 6.85 -2.45
C ASP A 51 6.50 6.96 -3.47
N GLY A 52 6.36 5.97 -4.36
CA GLY A 52 5.21 5.82 -5.25
C GLY A 52 3.85 5.84 -4.53
N LEU A 53 3.80 5.42 -3.26
CA LEU A 53 2.60 5.46 -2.43
C LEU A 53 2.16 6.88 -2.08
N LEU A 54 3.10 7.83 -1.97
CA LEU A 54 2.79 9.22 -1.63
C LEU A 54 1.89 9.85 -2.69
N TYR A 55 2.13 9.53 -3.97
CA TYR A 55 1.27 9.93 -5.07
C TYR A 55 -0.14 9.33 -4.99
N LEU A 56 -0.27 8.07 -4.53
CA LEU A 56 -1.58 7.44 -4.32
C LEU A 56 -2.35 8.09 -3.17
N MET A 57 -1.63 8.68 -2.20
CA MET A 57 -2.21 9.48 -1.12
C MET A 57 -2.52 10.93 -1.56
N GLY A 58 -2.33 11.25 -2.85
CA GLY A 58 -2.63 12.57 -3.41
C GLY A 58 -1.54 13.61 -3.22
N MET A 59 -0.35 13.22 -2.76
CA MET A 59 0.79 14.14 -2.62
C MET A 59 1.39 14.46 -3.99
N SER A 60 1.71 15.74 -4.19
CA SER A 60 2.43 16.22 -5.36
C SER A 60 3.94 16.14 -5.19
N GLU A 61 4.67 16.12 -6.31
CA GLU A 61 6.15 16.21 -6.35
C GLU A 61 6.71 17.34 -5.48
N ARG A 62 6.02 18.49 -5.45
CA ARG A 62 6.43 19.65 -4.64
C ARG A 62 6.38 19.37 -3.14
N GLU A 63 5.43 18.57 -2.68
CA GLU A 63 5.28 18.21 -1.27
C GLU A 63 6.26 17.12 -0.84
N ILE A 64 6.66 16.25 -1.78
CA ILE A 64 7.61 15.16 -1.53
C ILE A 64 9.05 15.68 -1.52
N GLY A 65 9.42 16.54 -2.47
CA GLY A 65 10.79 17.06 -2.60
C GLY A 65 11.20 18.12 -1.55
N GLN A 66 10.31 18.46 -0.60
CA GLN A 66 10.55 19.43 0.46
C GLN A 66 10.93 18.80 1.81
N GLN A 67 11.14 17.47 1.87
CA GLN A 67 11.56 16.73 3.08
C GLN A 67 13.05 16.40 3.08
#